data_AF-A0A6A6SEX8-F1
#
_entry.id   AF-A0A6A6SEX8-F1
#
_cell.length_a   1.000
_cell.length_b   1.000
_cell.length_c   1.000
_cell.angle_alpha   90.00
_cell.angle_beta   90.00
_cell.angle_gamma   90.00
#
_symmetry.space_group_name_H-M   'P 1'
#
loop_
_entity.id
_entity.type
_entity.pdbx_description
1 polymer ?
#
loop_
_entity_poly.entity_id
_entity_poly.type
_entity_poly.pdbx_seq_one_letter_code
_entity_poly.pdbx_strand_id
1 'polypeptide(L)'
;MGRQSLSSLAILLPLLTATANAASDVPRPRGVGPDFAKYYKDAAGFACISKPEIKLDISRLNDDYCDCPDGSDEPGTSACASISPLSPAQPSPYESSTHSLPGFYCKNKGHIPSYIPFTALNDGICDYELCCDGSDEYEHVGGVKCEDRCAKIGKEWKKQDEERQKSLGNANRKRKELVSEAERLRKEVEDRISTIKTQIEGQEIKVVALEKTLAEVEKQEKGKVVRGAGKGGKVGVLSGLAKGRIGELTENIHRVKGERDTARSRIEELEEILRRFKEEYNPNFNDEGVKRAVKAWEDYAAQERPGPDDARDRDLEEILKPDSESAIKWEDFEGEEESEDGVLYKFEEYLPENVKNWLDGKLRALRVVLIENGILVDSNSDTPETKVVSDARSQLDTARSELDNSRNELKNHEEDATKEYGPDNVFRALKGVCVEQDSGEYTYEHCFLDKTTQKSKKGGGHTGMGNFVRIEKVTVDDDLPADGKGLGSGERYALKYENGQHCWNGPNRSTQVILACAEKDEIWKIVEEEKCVYRMEMGTPAVCGIKEGKHSTAPVHNEL
;
A
#
# COMPACT_ATOMS: atom_id res chain seq x y z
N MET A 1 60.89 -62.11 0.51
CA MET A 1 62.18 -61.56 0.99
C MET A 1 62.53 -60.35 0.13
N GLY A 2 62.89 -59.21 0.75
CA GLY A 2 63.36 -57.96 0.11
C GLY A 2 62.23 -56.98 -0.24
N ARG A 3 61.85 -56.00 0.60
CA ARG A 3 62.47 -54.70 1.00
C ARG A 3 62.53 -53.63 -0.10
N GLN A 4 62.03 -52.44 0.28
CA GLN A 4 62.38 -51.04 -0.08
C GLN A 4 61.16 -50.26 -0.61
N SER A 5 60.86 -49.01 -0.27
CA SER A 5 61.26 -48.10 0.82
C SER A 5 60.24 -46.95 0.82
N LEU A 6 59.94 -46.41 2.00
CA LEU A 6 59.16 -45.18 2.18
C LEU A 6 59.87 -43.99 1.53
N SER A 7 59.11 -43.10 0.87
CA SER A 7 59.52 -41.71 0.66
C SER A 7 58.29 -40.81 0.70
N SER A 8 58.07 -40.22 1.87
CA SER A 8 57.21 -39.05 2.06
C SER A 8 57.92 -37.84 1.48
N LEU A 9 57.33 -37.19 0.47
CA LEU A 9 57.74 -35.84 0.07
C LEU A 9 56.51 -34.98 -0.18
N ALA A 10 56.56 -33.80 0.42
CA ALA A 10 55.56 -32.76 0.45
C ALA A 10 55.09 -32.35 -0.96
N ILE A 11 53.77 -32.16 -1.10
CA ILE A 11 53.20 -31.33 -2.16
C ILE A 11 52.48 -30.17 -1.47
N LEU A 12 53.24 -29.10 -1.27
CA LEU A 12 52.77 -27.75 -1.02
C LEU A 12 52.21 -27.17 -2.33
N LEU A 13 51.17 -26.36 -2.21
CA LEU A 13 50.54 -25.53 -3.24
C LEU A 13 51.55 -24.83 -4.18
N PRO A 14 51.09 -24.48 -5.39
CA PRO A 14 50.99 -23.06 -5.69
C PRO A 14 49.58 -22.63 -6.08
N LEU A 15 49.09 -21.68 -5.28
CA LEU A 15 48.18 -20.60 -5.68
C LEU A 15 48.80 -19.82 -6.87
N LEU A 16 47.93 -19.22 -7.69
CA LEU A 16 48.22 -18.26 -8.77
C LEU A 16 48.75 -18.81 -10.10
N THR A 17 47.86 -18.89 -11.09
CA THR A 17 48.01 -18.20 -12.39
C THR A 17 46.64 -18.21 -13.09
N ALA A 18 45.76 -17.31 -12.66
CA ALA A 18 44.75 -16.79 -13.58
C ALA A 18 45.53 -15.93 -14.58
N THR A 19 45.83 -16.49 -15.76
CA THR A 19 46.29 -15.68 -16.89
C THR A 19 45.16 -14.74 -17.23
N ALA A 20 45.28 -13.49 -16.79
CA ALA A 20 44.56 -12.39 -17.37
C ALA A 20 44.79 -12.46 -18.89
N ASN A 21 43.73 -12.70 -19.66
CA ASN A 21 43.73 -12.38 -21.07
C ASN A 21 43.85 -10.86 -21.17
N ALA A 22 45.08 -10.35 -21.14
CA ALA A 22 45.38 -9.07 -21.74
C ALA A 22 45.06 -9.24 -23.23
N ALA A 23 43.92 -8.72 -23.68
CA ALA A 23 43.64 -8.59 -25.09
C ALA A 23 44.79 -7.78 -25.71
N SER A 24 45.67 -8.45 -26.46
CA SER A 24 46.71 -7.75 -27.21
C SER A 24 45.98 -6.92 -28.27
N ASP A 25 46.03 -5.60 -28.14
CA ASP A 25 45.54 -4.66 -29.13
C ASP A 25 46.14 -5.02 -30.50
N VAL A 26 45.29 -5.36 -31.48
CA VAL A 26 45.73 -5.58 -32.86
C VAL A 26 46.44 -4.29 -33.33
N PRO A 27 47.60 -4.37 -34.04
CA PRO A 27 48.23 -3.18 -34.61
C PRO A 27 47.22 -2.50 -35.52
N ARG A 28 46.88 -1.24 -35.20
CA ARG A 28 45.90 -0.43 -35.92
C ARG A 28 46.51 0.94 -36.19
N PRO A 29 46.19 1.55 -37.35
CA PRO A 29 46.52 2.95 -37.60
C PRO A 29 45.93 3.87 -36.52
N ARG A 30 46.51 5.07 -36.39
CA ARG A 30 46.01 6.10 -35.48
C ARG A 30 44.55 6.44 -35.82
N GLY A 31 43.74 6.68 -34.78
CA GLY A 31 42.33 7.06 -34.92
C GLY A 31 41.37 5.96 -35.35
N VAL A 32 41.86 4.72 -35.61
CA VAL A 32 41.00 3.59 -35.99
C VAL A 32 40.42 2.89 -34.76
N GLY A 33 39.10 2.88 -34.66
CA GLY A 33 38.36 2.13 -33.62
C GLY A 33 38.39 0.60 -33.80
N PRO A 34 38.10 -0.18 -32.73
CA PRO A 34 38.19 -1.63 -32.77
C PRO A 34 37.24 -2.26 -33.80
N ASP A 35 36.06 -1.67 -34.00
CA ASP A 35 35.03 -2.16 -34.92
C ASP A 35 35.44 -2.03 -36.40
N PHE A 36 36.26 -1.01 -36.70
CA PHE A 36 36.76 -0.72 -38.04
C PHE A 36 38.13 -1.34 -38.32
N ALA A 37 38.79 -1.91 -37.31
CA ALA A 37 40.11 -2.53 -37.40
C ALA A 37 40.24 -3.56 -38.54
N LYS A 38 39.14 -4.23 -38.90
CA LYS A 38 39.08 -5.21 -39.99
C LYS A 38 39.43 -4.65 -41.36
N TYR A 39 39.21 -3.34 -41.59
CA TYR A 39 39.46 -2.69 -42.88
C TYR A 39 40.90 -2.23 -43.06
N TYR A 40 41.70 -2.20 -41.98
CA TYR A 40 43.08 -1.67 -41.98
C TYR A 40 44.14 -2.76 -41.71
N LYS A 41 43.87 -4.01 -42.13
CA LYS A 41 44.76 -5.16 -41.87
C LYS A 41 45.80 -5.39 -42.95
N ASP A 42 45.53 -4.94 -44.17
CA ASP A 42 46.35 -5.25 -45.34
C ASP A 42 47.58 -4.34 -45.40
N ALA A 43 48.77 -4.94 -45.38
CA ALA A 43 50.04 -4.21 -45.37
C ALA A 43 50.47 -3.68 -46.76
N ALA A 44 49.79 -4.11 -47.83
CA ALA A 44 50.17 -3.84 -49.22
C ALA A 44 49.32 -2.73 -49.89
N GLY A 45 48.21 -2.35 -49.29
CA GLY A 45 47.30 -1.35 -49.84
C GLY A 45 45.99 -1.26 -49.06
N PHE A 46 45.30 -0.14 -49.19
CA PHE A 46 44.04 0.15 -48.52
C PHE A 46 42.92 0.33 -49.56
N ALA A 47 41.71 -0.13 -49.26
CA ALA A 47 40.54 0.11 -50.11
C ALA A 47 39.52 0.92 -49.32
N CYS A 48 38.97 1.98 -49.92
CA CYS A 48 38.00 2.83 -49.24
C CYS A 48 36.78 2.00 -48.79
N ILE A 49 36.27 2.25 -47.58
CA ILE A 49 35.29 1.38 -46.89
C ILE A 49 33.96 1.30 -47.66
N SER A 50 33.40 2.45 -48.02
CA SER A 50 32.13 2.55 -48.75
C SER A 50 32.29 2.36 -50.26
N LYS A 51 33.49 2.59 -50.81
CA LYS A 51 33.80 2.45 -52.24
C LYS A 51 35.08 1.63 -52.46
N PRO A 52 35.01 0.29 -52.32
CA PRO A 52 36.17 -0.59 -52.41
C PRO A 52 36.81 -0.68 -53.81
N GLU A 53 36.18 -0.05 -54.82
CA GLU A 53 36.74 0.11 -56.16
C GLU A 53 37.99 1.01 -56.17
N ILE A 54 38.07 1.96 -55.24
CA ILE A 54 39.21 2.85 -55.05
C ILE A 54 40.20 2.14 -54.13
N LYS A 55 41.36 1.78 -54.70
CA LYS A 55 42.47 1.17 -53.96
C LYS A 55 43.65 2.13 -53.92
N LEU A 56 44.11 2.41 -52.71
CA LEU A 56 45.21 3.29 -52.40
C LEU A 56 46.42 2.48 -51.94
N ASP A 57 47.61 3.05 -52.14
CA ASP A 57 48.82 2.55 -51.50
C ASP A 57 48.72 2.78 -49.99
N ILE A 58 49.33 1.92 -49.18
CA ILE A 58 49.33 2.08 -47.72
C ILE A 58 50.01 3.38 -47.27
N SER A 59 50.87 3.97 -48.10
CA SER A 59 51.49 5.27 -47.83
C SER A 59 50.53 6.44 -47.79
N ARG A 60 49.34 6.29 -48.39
CA ARG A 60 48.27 7.30 -48.47
C ARG A 60 47.29 7.23 -47.30
N LEU A 61 47.65 6.48 -46.26
CA LEU A 61 46.83 6.32 -45.07
C LEU A 61 47.34 7.25 -43.98
N ASN A 62 46.51 8.19 -43.52
CA ASN A 62 46.90 9.27 -42.61
C ASN A 62 48.04 10.11 -43.17
N ASP A 63 47.94 10.52 -44.44
CA ASP A 63 48.95 11.33 -45.14
C ASP A 63 48.58 12.81 -45.27
N ASP A 64 47.57 13.25 -44.50
CA ASP A 64 46.98 14.59 -44.50
C ASP A 64 46.34 15.00 -45.85
N TYR A 65 45.99 14.01 -46.68
CA TYR A 65 45.29 14.24 -47.93
C TYR A 65 44.05 13.34 -48.03
N CYS A 66 42.90 13.95 -48.33
CA CYS A 66 41.65 13.20 -48.45
C CYS A 66 41.49 12.58 -49.85
N ASP A 67 42.01 11.36 -50.02
CA ASP A 67 41.92 10.55 -51.23
C ASP A 67 40.59 9.80 -51.35
N CYS A 68 40.04 9.29 -50.24
CA CYS A 68 38.78 8.56 -50.28
C CYS A 68 37.58 9.52 -50.16
N PRO A 69 36.55 9.37 -51.01
CA PRO A 69 35.35 10.23 -50.95
C PRO A 69 34.50 10.00 -49.69
N ASP A 70 34.75 8.93 -48.94
CA ASP A 70 34.09 8.60 -47.68
C ASP A 70 34.95 8.89 -46.44
N GLY A 71 36.14 9.47 -46.66
CA GLY A 71 37.13 9.84 -45.65
C GLY A 71 37.72 8.68 -44.85
N SER A 72 37.64 7.45 -45.36
CA SER A 72 38.10 6.25 -44.63
C SER A 72 39.63 6.06 -44.63
N ASP A 73 40.34 6.77 -45.50
CA ASP A 73 41.80 6.85 -45.60
C ASP A 73 42.46 7.70 -44.50
N GLU A 74 41.72 8.66 -43.94
CA GLU A 74 42.22 9.60 -42.94
C GLU A 74 41.53 9.40 -41.56
N PRO A 75 41.59 8.20 -40.93
CA PRO A 75 41.05 7.99 -39.59
C PRO A 75 41.79 8.79 -38.51
N GLY A 76 43.02 9.21 -38.78
CA GLY A 76 43.99 9.75 -37.84
C GLY A 76 44.34 11.23 -38.03
N THR A 77 43.76 11.91 -39.01
CA THR A 77 44.04 13.31 -39.37
C THR A 77 42.73 14.08 -39.60
N SER A 78 42.79 15.41 -39.69
CA SER A 78 41.63 16.27 -39.98
C SER A 78 41.39 16.48 -41.49
N ALA A 79 42.18 15.86 -42.38
CA ALA A 79 42.17 16.16 -43.81
C ALA A 79 40.81 15.89 -44.49
N CYS A 80 40.08 14.88 -44.02
CA CYS A 80 38.75 14.57 -44.52
C CYS A 80 37.59 15.23 -43.77
N ALA A 81 37.84 16.07 -42.75
CA ALA A 81 36.78 16.68 -41.92
C ALA A 81 35.76 17.54 -42.70
N SER A 82 36.12 17.96 -43.93
CA SER A 82 35.22 18.69 -44.84
C SER A 82 34.11 17.84 -45.45
N ILE A 83 34.13 16.51 -45.28
CA ILE A 83 33.09 15.59 -45.74
C ILE A 83 31.91 15.61 -44.74
N SER A 84 31.24 16.76 -44.65
CA SER A 84 30.08 16.96 -43.79
C SER A 84 28.94 17.62 -44.55
N PRO A 85 27.67 17.26 -44.27
CA PRO A 85 26.51 17.99 -44.80
C PRO A 85 26.50 19.48 -44.44
N LEU A 86 27.23 19.87 -43.39
CA LEU A 86 27.34 21.25 -42.92
C LEU A 86 28.47 22.03 -43.61
N SER A 87 29.36 21.35 -44.33
CA SER A 87 30.47 21.99 -45.04
C SER A 87 30.03 22.50 -46.42
N PRO A 88 30.65 23.59 -46.94
CA PRO A 88 30.40 24.06 -48.29
C PRO A 88 30.67 22.96 -49.33
N ALA A 89 29.83 22.88 -50.37
CA ALA A 89 29.97 21.89 -51.43
C ALA A 89 31.37 21.97 -52.07
N GLN A 90 32.14 20.91 -51.93
CA GLN A 90 33.45 20.78 -52.55
C GLN A 90 33.31 20.35 -54.01
N PRO A 91 34.15 20.84 -54.94
CA PRO A 91 34.19 20.37 -56.31
C PRO A 91 34.80 18.96 -56.35
N SER A 92 34.03 17.95 -55.95
CA SER A 92 34.41 16.54 -56.01
C SER A 92 33.68 15.85 -57.18
N PRO A 93 34.36 14.98 -57.95
CA PRO A 93 33.73 14.14 -58.97
C PRO A 93 32.77 13.09 -58.38
N TYR A 94 32.70 12.97 -57.05
CA TYR A 94 31.84 12.04 -56.33
C TYR A 94 30.84 12.82 -55.47
N GLU A 95 29.55 12.47 -55.56
CA GLU A 95 28.52 13.01 -54.67
C GLU A 95 28.93 12.80 -53.21
N SER A 96 28.86 13.87 -52.41
CA SER A 96 29.34 13.94 -51.02
C SER A 96 28.79 12.78 -50.20
N SER A 97 29.61 11.75 -50.05
CA SER A 97 29.29 10.57 -49.26
C SER A 97 29.46 10.93 -47.79
N THR A 98 28.48 10.57 -46.96
CA THR A 98 28.65 10.60 -45.50
C THR A 98 29.94 9.90 -45.08
N HIS A 99 30.65 10.44 -44.09
CA HIS A 99 31.82 9.77 -43.51
C HIS A 99 31.51 8.31 -43.16
N SER A 100 32.40 7.39 -43.53
CA SER A 100 32.28 5.97 -43.16
C SER A 100 32.70 5.67 -41.72
N LEU A 101 33.48 6.58 -41.14
CA LEU A 101 33.97 6.50 -39.77
C LEU A 101 33.19 7.49 -38.89
N PRO A 102 32.85 7.12 -37.65
CA PRO A 102 32.13 8.02 -36.73
C PRO A 102 32.98 9.19 -36.23
N GLY A 103 34.30 9.12 -36.36
CA GLY A 103 35.25 10.12 -35.88
C GLY A 103 36.62 9.49 -35.62
N PHE A 104 37.50 10.27 -35.01
CA PHE A 104 38.81 9.79 -34.55
C PHE A 104 38.69 9.04 -33.23
N TYR A 105 39.24 7.83 -33.18
CA TYR A 105 39.19 6.99 -31.98
C TYR A 105 40.31 7.30 -30.99
N CYS A 106 39.94 7.87 -29.84
CA CYS A 106 40.81 8.03 -28.69
C CYS A 106 40.80 6.75 -27.85
N LYS A 107 41.98 6.20 -27.56
CA LYS A 107 42.11 4.93 -26.82
C LYS A 107 41.81 5.11 -25.35
N ASN A 108 42.11 6.30 -24.81
CA ASN A 108 41.81 6.72 -23.45
C ASN A 108 42.20 5.67 -22.40
N LYS A 109 43.45 5.18 -22.43
CA LYS A 109 43.88 4.08 -21.55
C LYS A 109 43.71 4.46 -20.08
N GLY A 110 42.87 3.71 -19.36
CA GLY A 110 42.54 3.99 -17.96
C GLY A 110 41.19 4.68 -17.76
N HIS A 111 40.58 5.18 -18.83
CA HIS A 111 39.20 5.69 -18.92
C HIS A 111 38.42 4.95 -20.03
N ILE A 112 37.28 5.48 -20.46
CA ILE A 112 36.43 4.93 -21.52
C ILE A 112 36.95 5.43 -22.88
N PRO A 113 37.11 4.56 -23.88
CA PRO A 113 37.42 4.98 -25.24
C PRO A 113 36.21 5.64 -25.91
N SER A 114 36.45 6.69 -26.68
CA SER A 114 35.41 7.48 -27.35
C SER A 114 35.93 8.01 -28.68
N TYR A 115 34.98 8.46 -29.51
CA TYR A 115 35.28 9.12 -30.77
C TYR A 115 35.16 10.63 -30.58
N ILE A 116 36.05 11.37 -31.23
CA ILE A 116 35.95 12.82 -31.39
C ILE A 116 35.71 13.17 -32.87
N PRO A 117 35.04 14.29 -33.17
CA PRO A 117 34.91 14.78 -34.53
C PRO A 117 36.28 15.00 -35.18
N PHE A 118 36.41 14.75 -36.49
CA PHE A 118 37.66 14.99 -37.22
C PHE A 118 38.08 16.47 -37.23
N THR A 119 37.14 17.39 -37.01
CA THR A 119 37.41 18.83 -36.88
C THR A 119 38.19 19.20 -35.62
N ALA A 120 38.16 18.33 -34.60
CA ALA A 120 38.85 18.50 -33.33
C ALA A 120 40.28 17.91 -33.34
N LEU A 121 40.79 17.50 -34.50
CA LEU A 121 42.15 16.99 -34.63
C LEU A 121 43.12 18.09 -35.04
N ASN A 122 44.17 18.26 -34.23
CA ASN A 122 45.25 19.21 -34.45
C ASN A 122 44.73 20.66 -34.64
N ASP A 123 43.69 21.04 -33.91
CA ASP A 123 43.11 22.39 -33.93
C ASP A 123 43.75 23.34 -32.89
N GLY A 124 44.65 22.81 -32.06
CA GLY A 124 45.37 23.54 -31.01
C GLY A 124 44.67 23.51 -29.65
N ILE A 125 43.57 22.77 -29.49
CA ILE A 125 42.79 22.64 -28.26
C ILE A 125 42.87 21.19 -27.78
N CYS A 126 43.05 20.97 -26.47
CA CYS A 126 43.04 19.62 -25.90
C CYS A 126 41.62 19.22 -25.47
N ASP A 127 40.98 18.31 -26.19
CA ASP A 127 39.59 17.87 -25.94
C ASP A 127 39.49 16.78 -24.87
N TYR A 128 39.91 17.10 -23.63
CA TYR A 128 40.02 16.12 -22.54
C TYR A 128 38.71 15.44 -22.11
N GLU A 129 37.54 15.96 -22.49
CA GLU A 129 36.25 15.34 -22.17
C GLU A 129 36.05 14.02 -22.92
N LEU A 130 36.47 13.97 -24.18
CA LEU A 130 36.34 12.79 -25.05
C LEU A 130 37.70 12.17 -25.44
N CYS A 131 38.79 12.94 -25.44
CA CYS A 131 40.16 12.49 -25.73
C CYS A 131 41.10 12.78 -24.56
N CYS A 132 40.90 12.08 -23.44
CA CYS A 132 41.69 12.32 -22.24
C CYS A 132 43.18 11.96 -22.37
N ASP A 133 43.55 11.18 -23.40
CA ASP A 133 44.94 10.76 -23.63
C ASP A 133 45.76 11.81 -24.39
N GLY A 134 45.11 12.87 -24.89
CA GLY A 134 45.76 13.95 -25.64
C GLY A 134 46.24 13.54 -27.03
N SER A 135 45.68 12.45 -27.59
CA SER A 135 46.07 11.94 -28.91
C SER A 135 45.46 12.68 -30.10
N ASP A 136 44.50 13.56 -29.83
CA ASP A 136 43.92 14.57 -30.71
C ASP A 136 44.97 15.56 -31.23
N GLU A 137 45.84 16.05 -30.34
CA GLU A 137 46.85 17.08 -30.64
C GLU A 137 48.27 16.50 -30.76
N TYR A 138 48.40 15.46 -31.58
CA TYR A 138 49.68 14.76 -31.74
C TYR A 138 50.73 15.56 -32.53
N GLU A 139 50.31 16.55 -33.34
CA GLU A 139 51.21 17.40 -34.13
C GLU A 139 51.73 18.62 -33.36
N HIS A 140 51.16 18.89 -32.19
CA HIS A 140 51.53 20.03 -31.36
C HIS A 140 51.35 21.38 -32.08
N VAL A 141 50.24 21.54 -32.79
CA VAL A 141 49.89 22.76 -33.52
C VAL A 141 49.88 23.95 -32.57
N GLY A 142 50.53 25.05 -32.95
CA GLY A 142 50.66 26.23 -32.08
C GLY A 142 51.51 26.01 -30.82
N GLY A 143 52.25 24.89 -30.71
CA GLY A 143 53.08 24.55 -29.55
C GLY A 143 52.29 23.95 -28.38
N VAL A 144 51.04 23.56 -28.60
CA VAL A 144 50.22 22.88 -27.58
C VAL A 144 50.79 21.49 -27.30
N LYS A 145 50.86 21.11 -26.02
CA LYS A 145 51.26 19.77 -25.60
C LYS A 145 50.23 19.25 -24.62
N CYS A 146 49.35 18.37 -25.11
CA CYS A 146 48.32 17.76 -24.27
C CYS A 146 48.94 16.64 -23.42
N GLU A 147 48.54 16.60 -22.15
CA GLU A 147 49.02 15.61 -21.18
C GLU A 147 47.99 14.49 -21.03
N ASP A 148 48.41 13.24 -20.86
CA ASP A 148 47.48 12.14 -20.56
C ASP A 148 46.84 12.33 -19.18
N ARG A 149 45.55 12.67 -19.17
CA ARG A 149 44.72 12.86 -17.96
C ARG A 149 43.78 11.67 -17.72
N CYS A 150 43.83 10.63 -18.54
CA CYS A 150 42.91 9.49 -18.45
C CYS A 150 42.99 8.76 -17.13
N ALA A 151 44.17 8.63 -16.53
CA ALA A 151 44.32 7.97 -15.24
C ALA A 151 43.56 8.70 -14.12
N LYS A 152 43.54 10.04 -14.15
CA LYS A 152 42.84 10.86 -13.14
C LYS A 152 41.33 10.85 -13.37
N ILE A 153 40.90 11.11 -14.61
CA ILE A 153 39.48 11.13 -15.01
C ILE A 153 38.87 9.74 -14.84
N GLY A 154 39.56 8.70 -15.30
CA GLY A 154 39.13 7.32 -15.16
C GLY A 154 39.05 6.84 -13.71
N LYS A 155 39.91 7.33 -12.80
CA LYS A 155 39.78 7.02 -11.36
C LYS A 155 38.52 7.62 -10.75
N GLU A 156 38.21 8.88 -11.09
CA GLU A 156 36.98 9.54 -10.63
C GLU A 156 35.74 8.85 -11.21
N TRP A 157 35.74 8.56 -12.51
CA TRP A 157 34.65 7.85 -13.18
C TRP A 157 34.40 6.47 -12.55
N LYS A 158 35.45 5.69 -12.28
CA LYS A 158 35.32 4.38 -11.61
C LYS A 158 34.72 4.50 -10.23
N LYS A 159 35.13 5.51 -9.45
CA LYS A 159 34.56 5.76 -8.12
C LYS A 159 33.07 6.06 -8.21
N GLN A 160 32.68 6.94 -9.11
CA GLN A 160 31.27 7.30 -9.34
C GLN A 160 30.46 6.11 -9.87
N ASP A 161 31.04 5.30 -10.76
CA ASP A 161 30.38 4.09 -11.27
C ASP A 161 30.23 3.02 -10.19
N GLU A 162 31.23 2.79 -9.34
CA GLU A 162 31.10 1.90 -8.19
C GLU A 162 30.00 2.36 -7.23
N GLU A 163 29.90 3.67 -6.96
CA GLU A 163 28.81 4.25 -6.15
C GLU A 163 27.44 4.04 -6.82
N ARG A 164 27.34 4.26 -8.13
CA ARG A 164 26.13 4.01 -8.93
C ARG A 164 25.71 2.55 -8.91
N GLN A 165 26.65 1.61 -9.12
CA GLN A 165 26.38 0.18 -9.09
C GLN A 165 25.97 -0.29 -7.68
N LYS A 166 26.58 0.25 -6.63
CA LYS A 166 26.17 -0.02 -5.24
C LYS A 166 24.76 0.48 -4.97
N SER A 167 24.45 1.72 -5.38
CA SER A 167 23.12 2.32 -5.27
C SER A 167 22.07 1.49 -6.03
N LEU A 168 22.36 1.10 -7.27
CA LEU A 168 21.49 0.24 -8.08
C LEU A 168 21.29 -1.14 -7.45
N GLY A 169 22.36 -1.74 -6.89
CA GLY A 169 22.28 -3.00 -6.14
C GLY A 169 21.37 -2.89 -4.92
N ASN A 170 21.49 -1.81 -4.16
CA ASN A 170 20.64 -1.51 -3.01
C ASN A 170 19.17 -1.28 -3.43
N ALA A 171 18.95 -0.52 -4.49
CA ALA A 171 17.64 -0.23 -5.04
C ALA A 171 16.92 -1.52 -5.48
N ASN A 172 17.62 -2.41 -6.19
CA ASN A 172 17.10 -3.72 -6.59
C ASN A 172 16.80 -4.62 -5.38
N ARG A 173 17.61 -4.56 -4.32
CA ARG A 173 17.32 -5.29 -3.07
C ARG A 173 16.05 -4.76 -2.41
N LYS A 174 15.91 -3.44 -2.24
CA LYS A 174 14.70 -2.82 -1.70
C LYS A 174 13.47 -3.14 -2.54
N ARG A 175 13.59 -3.16 -3.87
CA ARG A 175 12.48 -3.58 -4.72
C ARG A 175 12.04 -5.00 -4.42
N LYS A 176 12.98 -5.95 -4.25
CA LYS A 176 12.62 -7.33 -3.90
C LYS A 176 11.88 -7.40 -2.58
N GLU A 177 12.28 -6.61 -1.60
CA GLU A 177 11.57 -6.47 -0.32
C GLU A 177 10.15 -5.93 -0.53
N LEU A 178 9.97 -4.88 -1.33
CA LEU A 178 8.66 -4.31 -1.67
C LEU A 178 7.76 -5.30 -2.42
N VAL A 179 8.31 -6.08 -3.35
CA VAL A 179 7.54 -7.11 -4.08
C VAL A 179 7.10 -8.22 -3.13
N SER A 180 7.99 -8.69 -2.26
CA SER A 180 7.63 -9.70 -1.25
C SER A 180 6.56 -9.18 -0.29
N GLU A 181 6.63 -7.91 0.10
CA GLU A 181 5.63 -7.28 0.96
C GLU A 181 4.28 -7.11 0.23
N ALA A 182 4.31 -6.69 -1.03
CA ALA A 182 3.12 -6.60 -1.87
C ALA A 182 2.42 -7.96 -2.05
N GLU A 183 3.18 -9.04 -2.24
CA GLU A 183 2.64 -10.40 -2.30
C GLU A 183 2.00 -10.81 -0.96
N ARG A 184 2.61 -10.46 0.17
CA ARG A 184 2.06 -10.73 1.51
C ARG A 184 0.73 -10.01 1.71
N LEU A 185 0.69 -8.71 1.42
CA LEU A 185 -0.53 -7.89 1.54
C LEU A 185 -1.64 -8.38 0.60
N ARG A 186 -1.29 -8.84 -0.60
CA ARG A 186 -2.28 -9.41 -1.53
C ARG A 186 -2.90 -10.68 -0.96
N LYS A 187 -2.08 -11.60 -0.42
CA LYS A 187 -2.56 -12.83 0.21
C LYS A 187 -3.47 -12.53 1.41
N GLU A 188 -3.11 -11.55 2.23
CA GLU A 188 -3.94 -11.12 3.36
C GLU A 188 -5.33 -10.64 2.91
N VAL A 189 -5.40 -9.86 1.82
CA VAL A 189 -6.68 -9.44 1.23
C VAL A 189 -7.47 -10.63 0.68
N GLU A 190 -6.81 -11.56 -0.03
CA GLU A 190 -7.45 -12.78 -0.55
C GLU A 190 -7.99 -13.67 0.58
N ASP A 191 -7.24 -13.85 1.67
CA ASP A 191 -7.65 -14.58 2.87
C ASP A 191 -8.83 -13.89 3.57
N ARG A 192 -8.80 -12.56 3.66
CA ARG A 192 -9.90 -11.76 4.23
C ARG A 192 -11.17 -11.90 3.40
N ILE A 193 -11.07 -11.85 2.07
CA ILE A 193 -12.20 -12.10 1.15
C ILE A 193 -12.81 -13.48 1.43
N SER A 194 -11.99 -14.53 1.56
CA SER A 194 -12.50 -15.88 1.84
C SER A 194 -13.22 -15.98 3.20
N THR A 195 -12.69 -15.28 4.21
CA THR A 195 -13.28 -15.22 5.56
C THR A 195 -14.62 -14.50 5.54
N ILE A 196 -14.70 -13.33 4.88
CA ILE A 196 -15.94 -12.55 4.78
C ILE A 196 -17.00 -13.31 3.98
N LYS A 197 -16.64 -14.03 2.91
CA LYS A 197 -17.58 -14.89 2.17
C LYS A 197 -18.22 -15.94 3.08
N THR A 198 -17.43 -16.60 3.91
CA THR A 198 -17.93 -17.58 4.88
C THR A 198 -18.83 -16.93 5.94
N GLN A 199 -18.49 -15.72 6.40
CA GLN A 199 -19.32 -14.96 7.34
C GLN A 199 -20.66 -14.55 6.73
N ILE A 200 -20.67 -14.11 5.46
CA ILE A 200 -21.87 -13.76 4.70
C ILE A 200 -22.79 -14.98 4.59
N GLU A 201 -22.28 -16.15 4.24
CA GLU A 201 -23.09 -17.38 4.18
C GLU A 201 -23.76 -17.69 5.54
N GLY A 202 -23.02 -17.55 6.64
CA GLY A 202 -23.57 -17.72 7.99
C GLY A 202 -24.62 -16.67 8.36
N GLN A 203 -24.39 -15.40 8.01
CA GLN A 203 -25.32 -14.31 8.23
C GLN A 203 -26.59 -14.47 7.38
N GLU A 204 -26.49 -14.93 6.14
CA GLU A 204 -27.64 -15.21 5.27
C GLU A 204 -28.56 -16.28 5.89
N ILE A 205 -27.98 -17.37 6.41
CA ILE A 205 -28.73 -18.40 7.13
C ILE A 205 -29.41 -17.80 8.38
N LYS A 206 -28.69 -16.95 9.14
CA LYS A 206 -29.24 -16.26 10.33
C LYS A 206 -30.41 -15.35 9.96
N VAL A 207 -30.30 -14.58 8.88
CA VAL A 207 -31.38 -13.70 8.39
C VAL A 207 -32.60 -14.53 8.00
N VAL A 208 -32.43 -15.60 7.23
CA VAL A 208 -33.55 -16.50 6.84
C VAL A 208 -34.21 -17.13 8.07
N ALA A 209 -33.43 -17.52 9.08
CA ALA A 209 -33.96 -18.06 10.34
C ALA A 209 -34.75 -17.00 11.14
N LEU A 210 -34.25 -15.77 11.23
CA LEU A 210 -34.93 -14.66 11.89
C LEU A 210 -36.18 -14.22 11.15
N GLU A 211 -36.20 -14.21 9.82
CA GLU A 211 -37.41 -13.95 9.01
C GLU A 211 -38.50 -14.97 9.31
N LYS A 212 -38.15 -16.26 9.38
CA LYS A 212 -39.07 -17.32 9.78
C LYS A 212 -39.57 -17.13 11.21
N THR A 213 -38.71 -16.67 12.11
CA THR A 213 -39.05 -16.43 13.53
C THR A 213 -40.00 -15.24 13.66
N LEU A 214 -39.74 -14.14 12.94
CA LEU A 214 -40.62 -12.98 12.89
C LEU A 214 -42.01 -13.36 12.36
N ALA A 215 -42.08 -14.14 11.27
CA ALA A 215 -43.35 -14.60 10.72
C ALA A 215 -44.15 -15.46 11.72
N GLU A 216 -43.48 -16.31 12.50
CA GLU A 216 -44.12 -17.11 13.55
C GLU A 216 -44.60 -16.22 14.71
N VAL A 217 -43.79 -15.26 15.16
CA VAL A 217 -44.15 -14.32 16.23
C VAL A 217 -45.33 -13.44 15.81
N GLU A 218 -45.32 -12.87 14.61
CA GLU A 218 -46.44 -12.08 14.07
C GLU A 218 -47.72 -12.91 14.00
N LYS A 219 -47.64 -14.18 13.60
CA LYS A 219 -48.79 -15.09 13.57
C LYS A 219 -49.32 -15.41 14.97
N GLN A 220 -48.43 -15.64 15.93
CA GLN A 220 -48.80 -15.90 17.32
C GLN A 220 -49.46 -14.68 17.98
N GLU A 221 -48.97 -13.47 17.68
CA GLU A 221 -49.50 -12.23 18.24
C GLU A 221 -50.85 -11.84 17.61
N LYS A 222 -51.05 -12.05 16.30
CA LYS A 222 -52.37 -11.94 15.65
C LYS A 222 -53.41 -12.90 16.24
N GLY A 223 -52.97 -14.05 16.75
CA GLY A 223 -53.82 -15.05 17.41
C GLY A 223 -54.12 -14.75 18.88
N LYS A 224 -53.37 -13.85 19.54
CA LYS A 224 -53.61 -13.50 20.94
C LYS A 224 -54.76 -12.49 21.05
N VAL A 225 -55.84 -12.92 21.68
CA VAL A 225 -56.85 -12.00 22.20
C VAL A 225 -56.17 -11.24 23.35
N VAL A 226 -56.04 -9.91 23.27
CA VAL A 226 -56.05 -9.10 24.50
C VAL A 226 -57.34 -9.51 25.17
N ARG A 227 -57.29 -10.31 26.26
CA ARG A 227 -58.48 -10.72 27.02
C ARG A 227 -59.32 -9.47 27.25
N GLY A 228 -60.30 -9.27 26.37
CA GLY A 228 -61.11 -8.09 26.37
C GLY A 228 -61.94 -8.15 27.62
N ALA A 229 -61.67 -7.23 28.54
CA ALA A 229 -62.60 -6.69 29.52
C ALA A 229 -63.66 -7.69 30.04
N GLY A 230 -63.22 -8.86 30.47
CA GLY A 230 -64.08 -9.91 31.01
C GLY A 230 -64.18 -9.76 32.51
N LYS A 231 -65.09 -8.90 32.97
CA LYS A 231 -65.66 -8.85 34.33
C LYS A 231 -64.66 -9.01 35.49
N GLY A 232 -63.87 -7.97 35.69
CA GLY A 232 -63.35 -7.57 37.00
C GLY A 232 -63.26 -6.05 36.94
N GLY A 233 -63.80 -5.33 37.92
CA GLY A 233 -63.78 -3.86 37.91
C GLY A 233 -62.38 -3.30 37.63
N LYS A 234 -62.27 -2.06 37.15
CA LYS A 234 -60.98 -1.40 36.83
C LYS A 234 -59.92 -1.61 37.93
N VAL A 235 -60.35 -1.73 39.18
CA VAL A 235 -59.51 -2.02 40.36
C VAL A 235 -58.91 -3.43 40.35
N GLY A 236 -59.65 -4.47 39.97
CA GLY A 236 -59.14 -5.86 39.89
C GLY A 236 -58.16 -6.10 38.74
N VAL A 237 -58.35 -5.40 37.62
CA VAL A 237 -57.38 -5.41 36.51
C VAL A 237 -56.11 -4.65 36.90
N LEU A 238 -56.26 -3.51 37.59
CA LEU A 238 -55.12 -2.75 38.11
C LEU A 238 -54.38 -3.51 39.22
N SER A 239 -55.07 -4.22 40.12
CA SER A 239 -54.45 -5.00 41.19
C SER A 239 -53.70 -6.20 40.63
N GLY A 240 -54.25 -6.92 39.64
CA GLY A 240 -53.55 -8.00 38.96
C GLY A 240 -52.30 -7.53 38.18
N LEU A 241 -52.40 -6.39 37.48
CA LEU A 241 -51.28 -5.82 36.73
C LEU A 241 -50.21 -5.24 37.68
N ALA A 242 -50.63 -4.62 38.79
CA ALA A 242 -49.74 -4.12 39.83
C ALA A 242 -49.03 -5.26 40.56
N LYS A 243 -49.73 -6.35 40.89
CA LYS A 243 -49.16 -7.56 41.51
C LYS A 243 -48.09 -8.20 40.62
N GLY A 244 -48.39 -8.36 39.32
CA GLY A 244 -47.41 -8.85 38.34
C GLY A 244 -46.19 -7.94 38.21
N ARG A 245 -46.41 -6.62 38.09
CA ARG A 245 -45.32 -5.65 37.92
C ARG A 245 -44.46 -5.49 39.17
N ILE A 246 -45.07 -5.53 40.36
CA ILE A 246 -44.36 -5.49 41.65
C ILE A 246 -43.59 -6.80 41.85
N GLY A 247 -44.14 -7.96 41.49
CA GLY A 247 -43.41 -9.23 41.49
C GLY A 247 -42.16 -9.19 40.62
N GLU A 248 -42.28 -8.72 39.37
CA GLU A 248 -41.14 -8.53 38.47
C GLU A 248 -40.09 -7.55 39.03
N LEU A 249 -40.54 -6.45 39.65
CA LEU A 249 -39.64 -5.46 40.26
C LEU A 249 -38.89 -6.05 41.45
N THR A 250 -39.58 -6.78 42.33
CA THR A 250 -38.99 -7.47 43.48
C THR A 250 -37.95 -8.50 43.02
N GLU A 251 -38.25 -9.31 42.02
CA GLU A 251 -37.30 -10.28 41.46
C GLU A 251 -36.06 -9.60 40.84
N ASN A 252 -36.27 -8.52 40.08
CA ASN A 252 -35.17 -7.74 39.53
C ASN A 252 -34.31 -7.06 40.61
N ILE A 253 -34.92 -6.55 41.68
CA ILE A 253 -34.19 -5.97 42.81
C ILE A 253 -33.40 -7.05 43.54
N HIS A 254 -33.95 -8.26 43.73
CA HIS A 254 -33.20 -9.40 44.27
C HIS A 254 -31.99 -9.77 43.41
N ARG A 255 -32.16 -9.81 42.08
CA ARG A 255 -31.05 -10.07 41.15
C ARG A 255 -29.96 -9.01 41.25
N VAL A 256 -30.33 -7.73 41.19
CA VAL A 256 -29.37 -6.61 41.28
C VAL A 256 -28.68 -6.56 42.64
N LYS A 257 -29.39 -6.85 43.73
CA LYS A 257 -28.81 -7.01 45.07
C LYS A 257 -27.77 -8.13 45.08
N GLY A 258 -28.10 -9.31 44.53
CA GLY A 258 -27.17 -10.44 44.43
C GLY A 258 -25.91 -10.14 43.60
N GLU A 259 -26.08 -9.45 42.47
CA GLU A 259 -24.95 -8.99 41.63
C GLU A 259 -24.06 -7.99 42.37
N ARG A 260 -24.67 -7.02 43.08
CA ARG A 260 -23.98 -6.04 43.91
C ARG A 260 -23.19 -6.70 45.05
N ASP A 261 -23.81 -7.62 45.78
CA ASP A 261 -23.19 -8.29 46.93
C ASP A 261 -22.04 -9.20 46.46
N THR A 262 -22.21 -9.88 45.32
CA THR A 262 -21.12 -10.64 44.68
C THR A 262 -19.98 -9.73 44.24
N ALA A 263 -20.27 -8.57 43.66
CA ALA A 263 -19.27 -7.60 43.26
C ALA A 263 -18.51 -7.02 44.46
N ARG A 264 -19.21 -6.70 45.57
CA ARG A 264 -18.60 -6.27 46.84
C ARG A 264 -17.63 -7.33 47.36
N SER A 265 -18.06 -8.59 47.44
CA SER A 265 -17.20 -9.70 47.89
C SER A 265 -15.95 -9.87 47.03
N ARG A 266 -16.07 -9.77 45.70
CA ARG A 266 -14.90 -9.81 44.79
C ARG A 266 -13.95 -8.63 45.00
N ILE A 267 -14.48 -7.44 45.26
CA ILE A 267 -13.65 -6.26 45.55
C ILE A 267 -12.90 -6.47 46.87
N GLU A 268 -13.57 -6.95 47.92
CA GLU A 268 -12.92 -7.26 49.21
C GLU A 268 -11.79 -8.29 49.04
N GLU A 269 -12.00 -9.34 48.24
CA GLU A 269 -10.97 -10.35 47.94
C GLU A 269 -9.77 -9.74 47.18
N LEU A 270 -10.03 -8.89 46.17
CA LEU A 270 -8.98 -8.19 45.42
C LEU A 270 -8.20 -7.21 46.29
N GLU A 271 -8.88 -6.46 47.15
CA GLU A 271 -8.28 -5.55 48.12
C GLU A 271 -7.41 -6.31 49.13
N GLU A 272 -7.83 -7.49 49.57
CA GLU A 272 -7.03 -8.35 50.42
C GLU A 272 -5.77 -8.87 49.72
N ILE A 273 -5.88 -9.31 48.45
CA ILE A 273 -4.73 -9.75 47.65
C ILE A 273 -3.72 -8.62 47.47
N LEU A 274 -4.19 -7.40 47.13
CA LEU A 274 -3.33 -6.24 46.93
C LEU A 274 -2.70 -5.74 48.24
N ARG A 275 -3.42 -5.86 49.36
CA ARG A 275 -2.85 -5.62 50.69
C ARG A 275 -1.71 -6.59 51.01
N ARG A 276 -1.91 -7.89 50.79
CA ARG A 276 -0.85 -8.91 50.97
C ARG A 276 0.33 -8.68 50.04
N PHE A 277 0.06 -8.34 48.78
CA PHE A 277 1.09 -8.01 47.79
C PHE A 277 1.96 -6.83 48.24
N LYS A 278 1.36 -5.79 48.85
CA LYS A 278 2.09 -4.67 49.43
C LYS A 278 2.94 -5.10 50.64
N GLU A 279 2.35 -5.87 51.56
CA GLU A 279 3.02 -6.29 52.80
C GLU A 279 4.22 -7.22 52.53
N GLU A 280 4.11 -8.08 51.53
CA GLU A 280 5.16 -9.03 51.13
C GLU A 280 6.18 -8.45 50.13
N TYR A 281 5.94 -7.23 49.63
CA TYR A 281 6.84 -6.59 48.66
C TYR A 281 8.18 -6.20 49.30
N ASN A 282 9.29 -6.66 48.69
CA ASN A 282 10.65 -6.29 49.09
C ASN A 282 11.14 -5.06 48.29
N PRO A 283 11.34 -3.89 48.94
CA PRO A 283 11.73 -2.66 48.24
C PRO A 283 13.12 -2.69 47.57
N ASN A 284 13.95 -3.70 47.87
CA ASN A 284 15.29 -3.82 47.31
C ASN A 284 15.31 -4.35 45.86
N PHE A 285 14.20 -4.90 45.36
CA PHE A 285 14.07 -5.32 43.95
C PHE A 285 13.59 -4.13 43.09
N ASN A 286 14.43 -3.70 42.16
CA ASN A 286 14.17 -2.57 41.26
C ASN A 286 13.30 -2.96 40.06
N ASP A 287 12.10 -3.49 40.30
CA ASP A 287 11.10 -3.69 39.25
C ASP A 287 10.19 -2.46 39.16
N GLU A 288 10.34 -1.70 38.06
CA GLU A 288 9.57 -0.47 37.82
C GLU A 288 8.06 -0.71 37.62
N GLY A 289 7.67 -1.91 37.17
CA GLY A 289 6.27 -2.30 37.05
C GLY A 289 5.63 -2.53 38.42
N VAL A 290 6.32 -3.25 39.30
CA VAL A 290 5.85 -3.53 40.67
C VAL A 290 5.76 -2.26 41.50
N LYS A 291 6.76 -1.37 41.44
CA LYS A 291 6.73 -0.07 42.12
C LYS A 291 5.52 0.78 41.72
N ARG A 292 5.18 0.79 40.42
CA ARG A 292 4.01 1.52 39.90
C ARG A 292 2.71 0.93 40.43
N ALA A 293 2.61 -0.40 40.49
CA ALA A 293 1.42 -1.09 41.00
C ALA A 293 1.22 -0.85 42.51
N VAL A 294 2.29 -0.92 43.31
CA VAL A 294 2.25 -0.64 44.75
C VAL A 294 1.83 0.81 45.01
N LYS A 295 2.42 1.78 44.30
CA LYS A 295 2.04 3.19 44.42
C LYS A 295 0.58 3.43 44.04
N ALA A 296 0.10 2.83 42.95
CA ALA A 296 -1.29 2.94 42.52
C ALA A 296 -2.27 2.36 43.55
N TRP A 297 -1.89 1.27 44.23
CA TRP A 297 -2.66 0.72 45.35
C TRP A 297 -2.68 1.66 46.56
N GLU A 298 -1.57 2.31 46.90
CA GLU A 298 -1.52 3.30 47.97
C GLU A 298 -2.41 4.51 47.67
N ASP A 299 -2.37 5.01 46.43
CA ASP A 299 -3.23 6.10 45.97
C ASP A 299 -4.72 5.69 45.99
N TYR A 300 -5.02 4.43 45.63
CA TYR A 300 -6.38 3.86 45.71
C TYR A 300 -6.86 3.74 47.16
N ALA A 301 -6.03 3.22 48.07
CA ALA A 301 -6.36 3.02 49.48
C ALA A 301 -6.47 4.34 50.27
N ALA A 302 -5.81 5.41 49.80
CA ALA A 302 -5.88 6.74 50.40
C ALA A 302 -7.15 7.52 50.03
N GLN A 303 -7.94 7.07 49.04
CA GLN A 303 -9.20 7.72 48.69
C GLN A 303 -10.30 7.36 49.70
N GLU A 304 -10.79 8.35 50.44
CA GLU A 304 -11.98 8.17 51.28
C GLU A 304 -13.22 7.92 50.40
N ARG A 305 -13.77 6.71 50.49
CA ARG A 305 -15.03 6.33 49.84
C ARG A 305 -16.09 6.04 50.90
N PRO A 306 -17.35 6.43 50.67
CA PRO A 306 -18.42 6.06 51.58
C PRO A 306 -18.50 4.53 51.67
N GLY A 307 -18.38 4.02 52.90
CA GLY A 307 -18.50 2.60 53.19
C GLY A 307 -19.93 2.07 52.98
N PRO A 308 -20.13 0.75 53.12
CA PRO A 308 -21.47 0.16 53.09
C PRO A 308 -22.37 0.81 54.15
N ASP A 309 -23.58 1.20 53.74
CA ASP A 309 -24.59 1.77 54.62
C ASP A 309 -25.52 0.66 55.11
N ASP A 310 -25.13 0.05 56.22
CA ASP A 310 -25.83 -1.09 56.84
C ASP A 310 -27.26 -0.73 57.29
N ALA A 311 -27.60 0.55 57.46
CA ALA A 311 -28.97 0.97 57.75
C ALA A 311 -29.85 0.81 56.50
N ARG A 312 -29.40 1.33 55.37
CA ARG A 312 -30.15 1.23 54.10
C ARG A 312 -30.25 -0.18 53.57
N ASP A 313 -29.23 -1.00 53.79
CA ASP A 313 -29.24 -2.42 53.40
C ASP A 313 -30.25 -3.23 54.23
N ARG A 314 -30.44 -2.89 55.52
CA ARG A 314 -31.50 -3.46 56.37
C ARG A 314 -32.90 -3.02 55.94
N ASP A 315 -33.09 -1.74 55.65
CA ASP A 315 -34.38 -1.21 55.17
C ASP A 315 -34.78 -1.87 53.84
N LEU A 316 -33.82 -2.05 52.92
CA LEU A 316 -34.05 -2.74 51.65
C LEU A 316 -34.44 -4.22 51.87
N GLU A 317 -33.85 -4.89 52.85
CA GLU A 317 -34.19 -6.27 53.18
C GLU A 317 -35.58 -6.40 53.82
N GLU A 318 -36.00 -5.40 54.60
CA GLU A 318 -37.36 -5.34 55.16
C GLU A 318 -38.42 -5.12 54.08
N ILE A 319 -38.14 -4.28 53.08
CA ILE A 319 -39.02 -4.03 51.93
C ILE A 319 -39.17 -5.28 51.05
N LEU A 320 -38.11 -6.09 50.92
CA LEU A 320 -38.11 -7.30 50.10
C LEU A 320 -38.79 -8.50 50.79
N LYS A 321 -39.09 -8.42 52.10
CA LYS A 321 -39.79 -9.49 52.81
C LYS A 321 -41.29 -9.44 52.50
N PRO A 322 -41.88 -10.53 51.97
CA PRO A 322 -43.29 -10.56 51.58
C PRO A 322 -44.26 -10.44 52.77
N ASP A 323 -43.80 -10.75 54.00
CA ASP A 323 -44.61 -10.76 55.22
C ASP A 323 -44.40 -9.52 56.12
N SER A 324 -43.75 -8.46 55.63
CA SER A 324 -43.52 -7.25 56.43
C SER A 324 -44.81 -6.44 56.62
N GLU A 325 -44.91 -5.66 57.71
CA GLU A 325 -46.08 -4.81 57.99
C GLU A 325 -46.30 -3.73 56.93
N SER A 326 -45.28 -3.44 56.12
CA SER A 326 -45.30 -2.49 55.00
C SER A 326 -45.62 -3.15 53.65
N ALA A 327 -45.72 -4.48 53.59
CA ALA A 327 -46.03 -5.21 52.37
C ALA A 327 -47.52 -5.07 51.98
N ILE A 328 -47.78 -4.93 50.69
CA ILE A 328 -49.15 -4.83 50.16
C ILE A 328 -49.83 -6.20 50.30
N LYS A 329 -50.85 -6.29 51.17
CA LYS A 329 -51.69 -7.47 51.31
C LYS A 329 -52.68 -7.54 50.15
N TRP A 330 -52.32 -8.32 49.13
CA TRP A 330 -53.13 -8.47 47.92
C TRP A 330 -54.51 -9.09 48.17
N GLU A 331 -54.65 -9.88 49.24
CA GLU A 331 -55.89 -10.54 49.66
C GLU A 331 -57.02 -9.52 49.97
N ASP A 332 -56.67 -8.36 50.54
CA ASP A 332 -57.61 -7.30 50.88
C ASP A 332 -58.17 -6.58 49.62
N PHE A 333 -57.51 -6.74 48.46
CA PHE A 333 -57.93 -6.15 47.19
C PHE A 333 -58.62 -7.16 46.25
N GLU A 334 -58.65 -8.43 46.64
CA GLU A 334 -59.34 -9.51 45.91
C GLU A 334 -60.75 -9.79 46.48
N GLY A 335 -61.07 -9.26 47.67
CA GLY A 335 -62.35 -9.45 48.34
C GLY A 335 -63.19 -8.18 48.48
N GLU A 336 -63.96 -7.82 47.45
CA GLU A 336 -65.21 -7.04 47.64
C GLU A 336 -66.20 -7.30 46.49
N GLU A 337 -67.40 -7.75 46.87
CA GLU A 337 -68.62 -8.05 46.11
C GLU A 337 -68.60 -9.21 45.09
N GLU A 338 -68.65 -10.44 45.62
CA GLU A 338 -69.33 -11.54 44.93
C GLU A 338 -70.83 -11.23 44.83
N SER A 339 -71.27 -10.79 43.64
CA SER A 339 -72.65 -10.98 43.23
C SER A 339 -72.77 -12.37 42.60
N GLU A 340 -73.54 -13.24 43.26
CA GLU A 340 -73.99 -14.52 42.76
C GLU A 340 -74.73 -14.31 41.43
N ASP A 341 -74.05 -14.49 40.30
CA ASP A 341 -74.63 -14.83 38.98
C ASP A 341 -73.51 -14.95 37.93
N GLY A 342 -72.70 -16.02 38.02
CA GLY A 342 -71.59 -16.24 37.09
C GLY A 342 -71.11 -17.68 36.93
N VAL A 343 -71.80 -18.66 37.52
CA VAL A 343 -71.31 -20.04 37.60
C VAL A 343 -71.61 -20.87 36.33
N LEU A 344 -72.38 -20.36 35.35
CA LEU A 344 -72.87 -21.21 34.25
C LEU A 344 -72.09 -21.18 32.93
N TYR A 345 -70.97 -20.45 32.80
CA TYR A 345 -70.18 -20.46 31.54
C TYR A 345 -68.66 -20.38 31.77
N LYS A 346 -68.11 -21.34 32.52
CA LYS A 346 -66.65 -21.52 32.65
C LYS A 346 -66.22 -22.99 32.47
N PHE A 347 -66.61 -23.60 31.35
CA PHE A 347 -66.18 -24.97 31.00
C PHE A 347 -64.64 -25.11 30.90
N GLU A 348 -63.93 -24.01 30.61
CA GLU A 348 -62.47 -23.95 30.48
C GLU A 348 -61.69 -24.07 31.80
N GLU A 349 -62.34 -23.90 32.96
CA GLU A 349 -61.72 -24.07 34.28
C GLU A 349 -61.76 -25.54 34.77
N TYR A 350 -62.57 -26.39 34.14
CA TYR A 350 -62.72 -27.81 34.49
C TYR A 350 -61.89 -28.78 33.62
N LEU A 351 -61.14 -28.27 32.64
CA LEU A 351 -60.30 -29.08 31.75
C LEU A 351 -58.88 -29.24 32.31
N PRO A 352 -58.26 -30.45 32.19
CA PRO A 352 -56.85 -30.64 32.50
C PRO A 352 -55.97 -29.66 31.70
N GLU A 353 -54.87 -29.15 32.29
CA GLU A 353 -54.00 -28.13 31.67
C GLU A 353 -53.57 -28.48 30.23
N ASN A 354 -53.29 -29.76 29.96
CA ASN A 354 -52.89 -30.25 28.64
C ASN A 354 -54.01 -30.07 27.59
N VAL A 355 -55.27 -30.25 27.98
CA VAL A 355 -56.43 -30.14 27.09
C VAL A 355 -56.81 -28.67 26.90
N LYS A 356 -56.68 -27.86 27.95
CA LYS A 356 -56.86 -26.41 27.87
C LYS A 356 -55.88 -25.77 26.90
N ASN A 357 -54.59 -26.09 27.00
CA ASN A 357 -53.56 -25.59 26.10
C ASN A 357 -53.78 -26.04 24.65
N TRP A 358 -54.24 -27.29 24.46
CA TRP A 358 -54.58 -27.80 23.13
C TRP A 358 -55.79 -27.10 22.51
N LEU A 359 -56.86 -26.89 23.29
CA LEU A 359 -58.09 -26.24 22.85
C LEU A 359 -57.84 -24.76 22.53
N ASP A 360 -57.12 -24.05 23.39
CA ASP A 360 -56.67 -22.66 23.15
C ASP A 360 -55.84 -22.57 21.86
N GLY A 361 -54.92 -23.52 21.65
CA GLY A 361 -54.11 -23.57 20.43
C GLY A 361 -54.94 -23.75 19.16
N LYS A 362 -55.97 -24.62 19.20
CA LYS A 362 -56.87 -24.87 18.06
C LYS A 362 -57.82 -23.70 17.80
N LEU A 363 -58.34 -23.06 18.85
CA LEU A 363 -59.21 -21.88 18.74
C LEU A 363 -58.44 -20.68 18.18
N ARG A 364 -57.19 -20.47 18.61
CA ARG A 364 -56.31 -19.42 18.04
C ARG A 364 -56.01 -19.68 16.56
N ALA A 365 -55.70 -20.91 16.20
CA ALA A 365 -55.45 -21.28 14.80
C ALA A 365 -56.69 -21.08 13.91
N LEU A 366 -57.87 -21.48 14.39
CA LEU A 366 -59.14 -21.25 13.67
C LEU A 366 -59.43 -19.76 13.50
N ARG A 367 -59.15 -18.94 14.52
CA ARG A 367 -59.33 -17.48 14.46
C ARG A 367 -58.41 -16.82 13.43
N VAL A 368 -57.13 -17.18 13.39
CA VAL A 368 -56.18 -16.66 12.38
C VAL A 368 -56.69 -16.97 10.98
N VAL A 369 -57.15 -18.20 10.73
CA VAL A 369 -57.74 -18.61 9.44
C VAL A 369 -59.01 -17.81 9.10
N LEU A 370 -59.84 -17.47 10.10
CA LEU A 370 -61.03 -16.65 9.90
C LEU A 370 -60.72 -15.17 9.62
N ILE A 371 -59.63 -14.64 10.17
CA ILE A 371 -59.13 -13.28 9.85
C ILE A 371 -58.56 -13.25 8.42
N GLU A 372 -57.73 -14.23 8.05
CA GLU A 372 -57.14 -14.33 6.71
C GLU A 372 -58.19 -14.49 5.60
N ASN A 373 -59.30 -15.19 5.89
CA ASN A 373 -60.43 -15.34 4.97
C ASN A 373 -61.45 -14.19 5.02
N GLY A 374 -61.16 -13.09 5.74
CA GLY A 374 -61.97 -11.88 5.78
C GLY A 374 -63.30 -12.01 6.53
N ILE A 375 -63.47 -13.04 7.38
CA ILE A 375 -64.69 -13.29 8.16
C ILE A 375 -64.64 -12.56 9.51
N LEU A 376 -63.45 -12.33 10.07
CA LEU A 376 -63.25 -11.60 11.32
C LEU A 376 -62.40 -10.34 11.09
N VAL A 377 -62.81 -9.22 11.70
CA VAL A 377 -62.06 -7.95 11.71
C VAL A 377 -60.84 -8.10 12.62
N ASP A 378 -59.68 -7.68 12.14
CA ASP A 378 -58.46 -7.58 12.94
C ASP A 378 -58.61 -6.48 13.98
N SER A 379 -58.77 -6.86 15.25
CA SER A 379 -58.92 -5.92 16.37
C SER A 379 -57.61 -5.19 16.73
N ASN A 380 -56.49 -5.54 16.10
CA ASN A 380 -55.17 -4.95 16.36
C ASN A 380 -54.77 -3.84 15.36
N SER A 381 -55.62 -3.45 14.41
CA SER A 381 -55.24 -2.46 13.36
C SER A 381 -54.90 -1.06 13.91
N ASP A 382 -55.38 -0.70 15.10
CA ASP A 382 -55.20 0.62 15.73
C ASP A 382 -54.33 0.60 17.01
N THR A 383 -53.74 -0.54 17.36
CA THR A 383 -52.85 -0.66 18.54
C THR A 383 -51.38 -0.62 18.15
N PRO A 384 -50.50 0.09 18.91
CA PRO A 384 -49.06 0.04 18.66
C PRO A 384 -48.56 -1.41 18.72
N GLU A 385 -47.67 -1.77 17.78
CA GLU A 385 -47.09 -3.13 17.68
C GLU A 385 -46.62 -3.64 19.05
N THR A 386 -46.87 -4.92 19.34
CA THR A 386 -46.45 -5.50 20.63
C THR A 386 -44.93 -5.49 20.72
N LYS A 387 -44.39 -5.25 21.93
CA LYS A 387 -42.93 -5.17 22.16
C LYS A 387 -42.16 -6.39 21.64
N VAL A 388 -42.81 -7.56 21.61
CA VAL A 388 -42.22 -8.83 21.12
C VAL A 388 -42.05 -8.84 19.60
N VAL A 389 -43.04 -8.34 18.84
CA VAL A 389 -42.92 -8.18 17.37
C VAL A 389 -41.88 -7.12 17.05
N SER A 390 -41.90 -6.01 17.80
CA SER A 390 -40.92 -4.93 17.63
C SER A 390 -39.49 -5.38 17.91
N ASP A 391 -39.26 -6.16 18.96
CA ASP A 391 -37.94 -6.73 19.28
C ASP A 391 -37.48 -7.73 18.21
N ALA A 392 -38.35 -8.65 17.78
CA ALA A 392 -38.05 -9.60 16.71
C ALA A 392 -37.73 -8.91 15.38
N ARG A 393 -38.46 -7.82 15.04
CA ARG A 393 -38.17 -7.00 13.86
C ARG A 393 -36.84 -6.27 14.01
N SER A 394 -36.56 -5.68 15.17
CA SER A 394 -35.30 -5.00 15.44
C SER A 394 -34.10 -5.95 15.33
N GLN A 395 -34.22 -7.20 15.78
CA GLN A 395 -33.19 -8.21 15.64
C GLN A 395 -32.95 -8.59 14.17
N LEU A 396 -34.03 -8.73 13.39
CA LEU A 396 -33.94 -9.00 11.95
C LEU A 396 -33.27 -7.84 11.20
N ASP A 397 -33.68 -6.60 11.47
CA ASP A 397 -33.12 -5.41 10.83
C ASP A 397 -31.63 -5.23 11.17
N THR A 398 -31.25 -5.53 12.42
CA THR A 398 -29.84 -5.53 12.84
C THR A 398 -29.04 -6.58 12.05
N ALA A 399 -29.54 -7.81 11.95
CA ALA A 399 -28.88 -8.87 11.19
C ALA A 399 -28.79 -8.56 9.69
N ARG A 400 -29.80 -7.91 9.11
CA ARG A 400 -29.78 -7.44 7.71
C ARG A 400 -28.75 -6.34 7.49
N SER A 401 -28.65 -5.38 8.42
CA SER A 401 -27.63 -4.33 8.35
C SER A 401 -26.21 -4.90 8.48
N GLU A 402 -25.98 -5.87 9.37
CA GLU A 402 -24.71 -6.59 9.49
C GLU A 402 -24.33 -7.31 8.19
N LEU A 403 -25.31 -7.97 7.55
CA LEU A 403 -25.12 -8.64 6.25
C LEU A 403 -24.77 -7.64 5.14
N ASP A 404 -25.48 -6.52 5.06
CA ASP A 404 -25.21 -5.49 4.05
C ASP A 404 -23.82 -4.85 4.25
N ASN A 405 -23.44 -4.56 5.49
CA ASN A 405 -22.11 -4.08 5.82
C ASN A 405 -21.03 -5.09 5.38
N SER A 406 -21.23 -6.38 5.63
CA SER A 406 -20.29 -7.44 5.25
C SER A 406 -20.21 -7.60 3.72
N ARG A 407 -21.33 -7.45 3.00
CA ARG A 407 -21.36 -7.43 1.51
C ARG A 407 -20.63 -6.23 0.93
N ASN A 408 -20.79 -5.05 1.53
CA ASN A 408 -20.07 -3.85 1.13
C ASN A 408 -18.56 -3.99 1.42
N GLU A 409 -18.17 -4.55 2.57
CA GLU A 409 -16.77 -4.87 2.89
C GLU A 409 -16.17 -5.86 1.88
N LEU A 410 -16.91 -6.92 1.54
CA LEU A 410 -16.51 -7.89 0.51
C LEU A 410 -16.26 -7.21 -0.83
N LYS A 411 -17.21 -6.39 -1.29
CA LYS A 411 -17.10 -5.67 -2.56
C LYS A 411 -15.86 -4.77 -2.58
N ASN A 412 -15.60 -4.03 -1.51
CA ASN A 412 -14.42 -3.17 -1.40
C ASN A 412 -13.12 -3.97 -1.47
N HIS A 413 -13.05 -5.13 -0.82
CA HIS A 413 -11.87 -6.00 -0.89
C HIS A 413 -11.70 -6.67 -2.26
N GLU A 414 -12.79 -7.08 -2.92
CA GLU A 414 -12.73 -7.63 -4.28
C GLU A 414 -12.29 -6.58 -5.31
N GLU A 415 -12.75 -5.34 -5.17
CA GLU A 415 -12.27 -4.20 -5.95
C GLU A 415 -10.77 -3.93 -5.68
N ASP A 416 -10.32 -4.00 -4.42
CA ASP A 416 -8.91 -3.86 -4.08
C ASP A 416 -8.04 -5.01 -4.61
N ALA A 417 -8.56 -6.24 -4.65
CA ALA A 417 -7.86 -7.41 -5.19
C ALA A 417 -7.70 -7.35 -6.71
N THR A 418 -8.67 -6.77 -7.41
CA THR A 418 -8.69 -6.65 -8.89
C THR A 418 -7.97 -5.42 -9.42
N LYS A 419 -7.75 -4.39 -8.59
CA LYS A 419 -7.07 -3.15 -8.97
C LYS A 419 -5.62 -3.39 -9.41
N GLU A 420 -5.19 -2.67 -10.44
CA GLU A 420 -3.81 -2.73 -10.94
C GLU A 420 -2.85 -1.94 -10.03
N TYR A 421 -1.91 -2.64 -9.40
CA TYR A 421 -0.85 -2.08 -8.55
C TYR A 421 0.52 -2.00 -9.26
N GLY A 422 0.48 -1.90 -10.59
CA GLY A 422 1.65 -1.82 -11.46
C GLY A 422 2.43 -3.14 -11.56
N PRO A 423 3.69 -3.09 -12.01
CA PRO A 423 4.50 -4.28 -12.25
C PRO A 423 4.73 -5.06 -10.95
N ASP A 424 4.51 -6.38 -10.98
CA ASP A 424 4.59 -7.29 -9.82
C ASP A 424 3.71 -6.86 -8.62
N ASN A 425 2.68 -6.02 -8.83
CA ASN A 425 1.88 -5.38 -7.78
C ASN A 425 2.69 -4.57 -6.76
N VAL A 426 3.91 -4.14 -7.11
CA VAL A 426 4.87 -3.52 -6.18
C VAL A 426 4.31 -2.28 -5.47
N PHE A 427 3.45 -1.50 -6.13
CA PHE A 427 2.88 -0.29 -5.53
C PHE A 427 1.86 -0.59 -4.43
N ARG A 428 1.43 -1.85 -4.25
CA ARG A 428 0.57 -2.25 -3.11
C ARG A 428 1.29 -2.02 -1.79
N ALA A 429 2.58 -2.30 -1.71
CA ALA A 429 3.41 -2.06 -0.53
C ALA A 429 3.64 -0.56 -0.25
N LEU A 430 3.49 0.29 -1.26
CA LEU A 430 3.67 1.73 -1.16
C LEU A 430 2.36 2.50 -0.97
N LYS A 431 1.19 1.85 -1.05
CA LYS A 431 -0.12 2.51 -0.94
C LYS A 431 -0.21 3.35 0.34
N GLY A 432 -0.41 4.66 0.19
CA GLY A 432 -0.51 5.61 1.30
C GLY A 432 0.82 6.08 1.90
N VAL A 433 1.97 5.60 1.42
CA VAL A 433 3.28 6.17 1.78
C VAL A 433 3.43 7.52 1.09
N CYS A 434 3.81 8.55 1.85
CA CYS A 434 3.94 9.91 1.35
C CYS A 434 5.41 10.36 1.35
N VAL A 435 5.79 11.08 0.29
CA VAL A 435 7.09 11.70 0.11
C VAL A 435 6.89 13.20 -0.07
N GLU A 436 7.68 13.99 0.65
CA GLU A 436 7.64 15.43 0.60
C GLU A 436 8.92 16.00 0.01
N GLN A 437 8.79 17.06 -0.80
CA GLN A 437 9.91 17.80 -1.34
C GLN A 437 9.59 19.29 -1.37
N ASP A 438 10.56 20.06 -0.91
CA ASP A 438 10.52 21.52 -0.92
C ASP A 438 10.91 22.06 -2.29
N SER A 439 10.07 22.93 -2.87
CA SER A 439 10.38 23.64 -4.11
C SER A 439 9.75 25.03 -4.12
N GLY A 440 10.61 26.06 -4.16
CA GLY A 440 10.19 27.46 -4.09
C GLY A 440 9.48 27.79 -2.78
N GLU A 441 8.28 28.38 -2.89
CA GLU A 441 7.46 28.81 -1.75
C GLU A 441 6.55 27.70 -1.18
N TYR A 442 6.55 26.52 -1.79
CA TYR A 442 5.67 25.41 -1.45
C TYR A 442 6.46 24.15 -1.09
N THR A 443 5.83 23.28 -0.30
CA THR A 443 6.24 21.90 -0.06
C THR A 443 5.25 21.01 -0.78
N TYR A 444 5.74 20.22 -1.72
CA TYR A 444 4.94 19.29 -2.50
C TYR A 444 4.97 17.93 -1.82
N GLU A 445 3.81 17.33 -1.64
CA GLU A 445 3.64 16.01 -1.07
C GLU A 445 2.99 15.10 -2.11
N HIS A 446 3.59 13.94 -2.32
CA HIS A 446 3.05 12.88 -3.14
C HIS A 446 2.79 11.65 -2.27
N CYS A 447 1.54 11.20 -2.22
CA CYS A 447 1.17 9.94 -1.58
C CYS A 447 0.86 8.89 -2.65
N PHE A 448 1.59 7.78 -2.63
CA PHE A 448 1.43 6.69 -3.59
C PHE A 448 -0.01 6.16 -3.58
N LEU A 449 -0.62 6.13 -4.77
CA LEU A 449 -1.98 5.63 -5.02
C LEU A 449 -3.12 6.30 -4.22
N ASP A 450 -2.85 7.45 -3.60
CA ASP A 450 -3.85 8.24 -2.88
C ASP A 450 -4.03 9.61 -3.55
N LYS A 451 -3.22 10.60 -3.18
CA LYS A 451 -3.33 11.98 -3.68
C LYS A 451 -2.01 12.73 -3.68
N THR A 452 -1.99 13.86 -4.38
CA THR A 452 -0.89 14.83 -4.38
C THR A 452 -1.36 16.15 -3.77
N THR A 453 -0.55 16.76 -2.91
CA THR A 453 -0.89 18.02 -2.24
C THR A 453 0.24 19.05 -2.33
N GLN A 454 -0.15 20.32 -2.38
CA GLN A 454 0.73 21.47 -2.29
C GLN A 454 0.50 22.17 -0.95
N LYS A 455 1.54 22.30 -0.14
CA LYS A 455 1.51 22.94 1.17
C LYS A 455 2.27 24.26 1.12
N SER A 456 1.65 25.37 1.52
CA SER A 456 2.33 26.68 1.55
C SER A 456 3.27 26.78 2.75
N LYS A 457 4.52 27.22 2.54
CA LYS A 457 5.49 27.40 3.63
C LYS A 457 5.18 28.59 4.54
N LYS A 458 4.47 29.59 4.02
CA LYS A 458 4.18 30.87 4.73
C LYS A 458 2.97 30.79 5.66
N GLY A 459 2.41 29.60 5.87
CA GLY A 459 1.14 29.42 6.58
C GLY A 459 -0.04 29.68 5.65
N GLY A 460 -0.91 28.69 5.51
CA GLY A 460 -2.05 28.68 4.60
C GLY A 460 -2.62 27.28 4.46
N GLY A 461 -3.79 27.14 3.83
CA GLY A 461 -4.39 25.83 3.57
C GLY A 461 -3.58 24.98 2.58
N HIS A 462 -3.80 23.67 2.61
CA HIS A 462 -3.23 22.75 1.63
C HIS A 462 -4.09 22.74 0.36
N THR A 463 -3.45 22.78 -0.80
CA THR A 463 -4.14 22.69 -2.09
C THR A 463 -4.03 21.27 -2.64
N GLY A 464 -5.17 20.63 -2.92
CA GLY A 464 -5.18 19.31 -3.55
C GLY A 464 -4.80 19.39 -5.02
N MET A 465 -3.72 18.74 -5.44
CA MET A 465 -3.22 18.77 -6.82
C MET A 465 -3.71 17.59 -7.68
N GLY A 466 -4.45 16.66 -7.10
CA GLY A 466 -5.02 15.51 -7.81
C GLY A 466 -5.21 14.29 -6.90
N ASN A 467 -6.12 13.41 -7.29
CA ASN A 467 -6.36 12.10 -6.70
C ASN A 467 -5.94 11.02 -7.71
N PHE A 468 -5.40 9.91 -7.22
CA PHE A 468 -4.89 8.84 -8.07
C PHE A 468 -6.00 8.23 -8.94
N VAL A 469 -5.73 8.11 -10.24
CA VAL A 469 -6.66 7.52 -11.22
C VAL A 469 -6.12 6.22 -11.78
N ARG A 470 -4.91 6.25 -12.39
CA ARG A 470 -4.35 5.11 -13.12
C ARG A 470 -2.83 5.16 -13.19
N ILE A 471 -2.25 4.03 -13.56
CA ILE A 471 -0.84 3.87 -13.92
C ILE A 471 -0.77 3.79 -15.44
N GLU A 472 0.13 4.54 -16.05
CA GLU A 472 0.37 4.54 -17.50
C GLU A 472 1.87 4.43 -17.79
N LYS A 473 2.22 4.18 -19.05
CA LYS A 473 3.61 4.25 -19.53
C LYS A 473 3.77 5.46 -20.43
N VAL A 474 4.84 6.21 -20.22
CA VAL A 474 5.18 7.40 -20.99
C VAL A 474 6.61 7.28 -21.50
N THR A 475 6.84 7.70 -22.74
CA THR A 475 8.20 7.76 -23.29
C THR A 475 8.81 9.08 -22.90
N VAL A 476 10.01 9.02 -22.32
CA VAL A 476 10.80 10.19 -21.92
C VAL A 476 12.09 10.20 -22.73
N ASP A 477 12.55 11.39 -23.09
CA ASP A 477 13.84 11.60 -23.73
C ASP A 477 14.52 12.78 -23.05
N ASP A 478 15.08 12.50 -21.87
CA ASP A 478 15.77 13.47 -21.03
C ASP A 478 17.22 13.00 -20.84
N ASP A 479 18.19 13.92 -20.93
CA ASP A 479 19.58 13.62 -20.62
C ASP A 479 19.75 13.25 -19.14
N LEU A 480 20.50 12.19 -18.85
CA LEU A 480 20.83 11.83 -17.48
C LEU A 480 21.93 12.75 -16.95
N PRO A 481 21.68 13.55 -15.91
CA PRO A 481 22.73 14.37 -15.34
C PRO A 481 23.79 13.49 -14.66
N ALA A 482 24.99 14.05 -14.47
CA ALA A 482 26.15 13.30 -13.94
C ALA A 482 25.93 12.72 -12.53
N ASP A 483 24.98 13.27 -11.78
CA ASP A 483 24.56 12.78 -10.46
C ASP A 483 23.69 11.50 -10.51
N GLY A 484 23.26 11.09 -11.72
CA GLY A 484 22.41 9.93 -11.94
C GLY A 484 20.96 10.13 -11.50
N LYS A 485 20.57 11.35 -11.11
CA LYS A 485 19.19 11.70 -10.73
C LYS A 485 18.48 12.32 -11.92
N GLY A 486 17.82 11.48 -12.69
CA GLY A 486 17.06 11.91 -13.84
C GLY A 486 16.21 10.79 -14.39
N LEU A 487 15.24 11.16 -15.22
CA LEU A 487 14.43 10.17 -15.92
C LEU A 487 15.31 9.41 -16.89
N GLY A 488 16.11 10.05 -17.73
CA GLY A 488 16.81 9.35 -18.81
C GLY A 488 15.89 8.98 -19.96
N SER A 489 16.45 8.52 -21.07
CA SER A 489 15.67 8.13 -22.24
C SER A 489 15.05 6.74 -22.10
N GLY A 490 13.80 6.57 -22.52
CA GLY A 490 13.09 5.29 -22.56
C GLY A 490 11.63 5.34 -22.11
N GLU A 491 10.99 4.17 -22.02
CA GLU A 491 9.62 4.05 -21.51
C GLU A 491 9.61 4.01 -19.99
N ARG A 492 8.84 4.88 -19.34
CA ARG A 492 8.74 4.98 -17.88
C ARG A 492 7.32 4.84 -17.38
N TYR A 493 7.18 4.29 -16.18
CA TYR A 493 5.89 4.26 -15.50
C TYR A 493 5.54 5.65 -14.97
N ALA A 494 4.33 6.10 -15.25
CA ALA A 494 3.78 7.33 -14.72
C ALA A 494 2.50 7.05 -13.93
N LEU A 495 2.35 7.73 -12.80
CA LEU A 495 1.14 7.72 -11.98
C LEU A 495 0.33 8.97 -12.31
N LYS A 496 -0.91 8.80 -12.77
CA LYS A 496 -1.78 9.90 -13.14
C LYS A 496 -2.71 10.26 -11.98
N TYR A 497 -2.65 11.53 -11.57
CA TYR A 497 -3.50 12.12 -10.54
C TYR A 497 -4.38 13.20 -11.17
N GLU A 498 -5.69 13.06 -11.06
CA GLU A 498 -6.68 13.97 -11.67
C GLU A 498 -7.74 14.38 -10.64
N ASN A 499 -8.67 15.27 -11.02
CA ASN A 499 -9.76 15.71 -10.14
C ASN A 499 -9.29 16.33 -8.82
N GLY A 500 -8.20 17.10 -8.86
CA GLY A 500 -7.75 17.92 -7.74
C GLY A 500 -8.64 19.14 -7.51
N GLN A 501 -8.20 20.01 -6.60
CA GLN A 501 -8.92 21.23 -6.26
C GLN A 501 -9.03 22.15 -7.49
N HIS A 502 -10.23 22.72 -7.69
CA HIS A 502 -10.52 23.58 -8.83
C HIS A 502 -9.58 24.80 -8.89
N CYS A 503 -9.07 25.08 -10.08
CA CYS A 503 -8.16 26.17 -10.37
C CYS A 503 -8.91 27.36 -10.94
N TRP A 504 -8.69 28.56 -10.39
CA TRP A 504 -9.31 29.76 -10.92
C TRP A 504 -8.78 30.05 -12.34
N ASN A 505 -9.67 29.95 -13.34
CA ASN A 505 -9.35 30.09 -14.77
C ASN A 505 -8.39 28.98 -15.28
N GLY A 506 -8.67 27.73 -14.90
CA GLY A 506 -7.98 26.52 -15.37
C GLY A 506 -8.84 25.26 -15.12
N PRO A 507 -8.39 24.08 -15.58
CA PRO A 507 -9.04 22.82 -15.26
C PRO A 507 -8.91 22.50 -13.75
N ASN A 508 -9.58 21.44 -13.31
CA ASN A 508 -9.27 20.87 -12.00
C ASN A 508 -7.79 20.46 -11.98
N ARG A 509 -7.10 20.77 -10.87
CA ARG A 509 -5.66 20.49 -10.76
C ARG A 509 -5.38 19.02 -11.01
N SER A 510 -4.32 18.75 -11.78
CA SER A 510 -3.86 17.40 -12.07
C SER A 510 -2.35 17.32 -11.99
N THR A 511 -1.84 16.14 -11.66
CA THR A 511 -0.40 15.88 -11.51
C THR A 511 -0.05 14.57 -12.20
N GLN A 512 1.01 14.56 -13.01
CA GLN A 512 1.61 13.36 -13.55
C GLN A 512 2.95 13.11 -12.84
N VAL A 513 3.10 11.96 -12.19
CA VAL A 513 4.33 11.60 -11.49
C VAL A 513 5.04 10.53 -12.29
N ILE A 514 6.16 10.88 -12.91
CA ILE A 514 6.97 9.97 -13.73
C ILE A 514 8.05 9.36 -12.85
N LEU A 515 8.14 8.03 -12.86
CA LEU A 515 9.00 7.26 -11.97
C LEU A 515 10.28 6.82 -12.67
N ALA A 516 11.39 6.92 -11.95
CA ALA A 516 12.69 6.41 -12.35
C ALA A 516 13.31 5.56 -11.24
N CYS A 517 14.22 4.65 -11.63
CA CYS A 517 14.87 3.78 -10.68
C CYS A 517 15.82 4.57 -9.76
N ALA A 518 15.60 4.48 -8.45
CA ALA A 518 16.45 5.10 -7.44
C ALA A 518 16.52 4.26 -6.16
N GLU A 519 17.53 4.49 -5.32
CA GLU A 519 17.67 3.78 -4.05
C GLU A 519 16.61 4.20 -3.01
N LYS A 520 16.10 5.43 -3.08
CA LYS A 520 15.14 6.00 -2.13
C LYS A 520 13.96 6.60 -2.87
N ASP A 521 12.81 6.64 -2.22
CA ASP A 521 11.66 7.39 -2.67
C ASP A 521 11.93 8.88 -2.45
N GLU A 522 12.17 9.63 -3.54
CA GLU A 522 12.45 11.06 -3.49
C GLU A 522 11.95 11.77 -4.75
N ILE A 523 11.38 12.97 -4.59
CA ILE A 523 10.97 13.81 -5.72
C ILE A 523 12.18 14.65 -6.13
N TRP A 524 12.59 14.54 -7.40
CA TRP A 524 13.75 15.26 -7.92
C TRP A 524 13.38 16.62 -8.50
N LYS A 525 12.29 16.66 -9.26
CA LYS A 525 11.90 17.85 -10.01
C LYS A 525 10.39 17.98 -10.04
N ILE A 526 9.92 19.21 -9.89
CA ILE A 526 8.50 19.57 -9.98
C ILE A 526 8.40 20.72 -10.97
N VAL A 527 7.58 20.55 -12.01
CA VAL A 527 7.34 21.53 -13.06
C VAL A 527 5.84 21.72 -13.26
N GLU A 528 5.40 22.96 -13.41
CA GLU A 528 4.06 23.28 -13.89
C GLU A 528 4.14 23.45 -15.42
N GLU A 529 3.71 22.43 -16.17
CA GLU A 529 3.79 22.43 -17.64
C GLU A 529 2.73 23.34 -18.24
N GLU A 530 1.52 23.26 -17.71
CA GLU A 530 0.42 24.17 -18.00
C GLU A 530 -0.22 24.64 -16.70
N LYS A 531 -1.03 25.69 -16.79
CA LYS A 531 -1.70 26.23 -15.62
C LYS A 531 -2.50 25.14 -14.90
N CYS A 532 -2.13 24.88 -13.65
CA CYS A 532 -2.74 23.85 -12.80
C CYS A 532 -2.57 22.39 -13.30
N VAL A 533 -1.61 22.14 -14.19
CA VAL A 533 -1.17 20.82 -14.64
C VAL A 533 0.31 20.65 -14.29
N TYR A 534 0.59 19.72 -13.39
CA TYR A 534 1.93 19.54 -12.83
C TYR A 534 2.56 18.24 -13.32
N ARG A 535 3.87 18.26 -13.51
CA ARG A 535 4.72 17.10 -13.76
C ARG A 535 5.73 16.99 -12.62
N MET A 536 5.79 15.83 -11.99
CA MET A 536 6.78 15.48 -10.97
C MET A 536 7.66 14.35 -11.50
N GLU A 537 8.96 14.48 -11.33
CA GLU A 537 9.94 13.45 -11.62
C GLU A 537 10.42 12.87 -10.30
N MET A 538 10.26 11.58 -10.11
CA MET A 538 10.47 10.92 -8.82
C MET A 538 11.33 9.67 -8.98
N GLY A 539 12.34 9.56 -8.12
CA GLY A 539 13.10 8.33 -7.92
C GLY A 539 12.37 7.38 -6.98
N THR A 540 12.28 6.09 -7.33
CA THR A 540 11.78 5.03 -6.44
C THR A 540 12.42 3.68 -6.75
N PRO A 541 12.71 2.83 -5.73
CA PRO A 541 13.15 1.47 -5.96
C PRO A 541 12.08 0.60 -6.63
N ALA A 542 10.79 0.96 -6.55
CA ALA A 542 9.68 0.15 -7.05
C ALA A 542 9.79 -0.18 -8.56
N VAL A 543 10.38 0.72 -9.34
CA VAL A 543 10.52 0.56 -10.80
C VAL A 543 11.90 0.04 -11.24
N CYS A 544 12.80 -0.26 -10.31
CA CYS A 544 14.14 -0.78 -10.65
C CYS A 544 14.12 -2.22 -11.19
N GLY A 545 15.06 -2.58 -12.07
CA GLY A 545 15.25 -3.98 -12.48
C GLY A 545 14.07 -4.61 -13.25
N ILE A 546 13.08 -3.79 -13.64
CA ILE A 546 12.10 -4.17 -14.64
C ILE A 546 12.88 -4.29 -15.94
N LYS A 547 12.93 -5.49 -16.51
CA LYS A 547 13.47 -5.66 -17.86
C LYS A 547 12.48 -5.00 -18.81
N GLU A 548 12.69 -3.72 -19.06
CA GLU A 548 12.05 -3.02 -20.17
C GLU A 548 12.29 -3.86 -21.42
N GLY A 549 11.23 -4.08 -22.21
CA GLY A 549 11.26 -4.96 -23.36
C GLY A 549 12.49 -4.67 -24.22
N LYS A 550 13.17 -5.73 -24.67
CA LYS A 550 14.34 -5.66 -25.56
C LYS A 550 14.27 -4.46 -26.51
N HIS A 551 15.03 -3.42 -26.22
CA HIS A 551 15.66 -2.60 -27.24
C HIS A 551 17.14 -2.47 -26.91
N SER A 552 17.90 -2.90 -27.91
CA SER A 552 19.33 -2.83 -28.15
C SER A 552 20.05 -1.62 -27.54
N THR A 553 21.20 -1.92 -26.93
CA THR A 553 22.44 -1.12 -26.93
C THR A 553 22.37 0.34 -26.48
N ALA A 554 23.26 0.68 -25.55
CA ALA A 554 23.64 2.01 -25.09
C ALA A 554 23.35 3.17 -26.05
N PRO A 555 22.89 4.33 -25.54
CA PRO A 555 22.76 5.52 -26.37
C PRO A 555 24.14 5.89 -26.91
N VAL A 556 24.31 5.71 -28.21
CA VAL A 556 25.29 6.46 -28.99
C VAL A 556 24.76 7.88 -28.98
N HIS A 557 25.45 8.78 -28.25
CA HIS A 557 25.26 10.21 -28.40
C HIS A 557 25.38 10.53 -29.89
N ASN A 558 24.26 10.88 -30.51
CA ASN A 558 24.19 11.41 -31.85
C ASN A 558 23.70 12.84 -31.67
N GLU A 559 24.64 13.76 -31.43
CA GLU A 559 24.37 15.18 -31.55
C GLU A 559 24.54 15.58 -33.02
N LEU A 560 23.61 16.40 -33.48
CA LEU A 560 23.53 17.02 -34.81
C LEU A 560 24.62 18.06 -35.04
#